data_AF-A0A3C0G5X6-F1
#
_entry.id   AF-A0A3C0G5X6-F1
#
_cell.length_a   1.000
_cell.length_b   1.000
_cell.length_c   1.000
_cell.angle_alpha   90.00
_cell.angle_beta   90.00
_cell.angle_gamma   90.00
#
_symmetry.space_group_name_H-M   'P 1'
#
loop_
_entity.id
_entity.type
_entity.pdbx_description
1 polymer ?
#
loop_
_entity_poly.entity_id
_entity_poly.type
_entity_poly.pdbx_seq_one_letter_code
_entity_poly.pdbx_strand_id
1 'polypeptide(L)' 'MSAVSAKPLSPRGLRKFIDSLPADRKAASIERQLRLLPRWIEEEHARTHPSEKVIKHLEDCLKQINLLARSVA' A
#
# COMPACT_ATOMS: atom_id res chain seq x y z
N MET A 1 5.66 24.96 5.22
CA MET A 1 4.87 23.83 4.70
C MET A 1 5.68 22.56 4.92
N SER A 2 5.38 21.81 5.99
CA SER A 2 6.16 20.62 6.33
C SER A 2 5.83 19.50 5.36
N ALA A 3 6.82 19.11 4.55
CA ALA A 3 6.78 17.85 3.83
C ALA A 3 6.56 16.75 4.87
N VAL A 4 5.37 16.17 4.91
CA VAL A 4 5.15 14.91 5.63
C VAL A 4 6.05 13.93 4.91
N SER A 5 7.22 13.71 5.50
CA SER A 5 8.17 12.67 5.12
C SER A 5 7.41 11.35 5.26
N ALA A 6 6.71 10.99 4.19
CA ALA A 6 5.99 9.76 4.07
C ALA A 6 7.06 8.67 3.92
N LYS A 7 7.70 8.34 5.05
CA LYS A 7 8.35 7.05 5.20
C LYS A 7 7.35 6.03 4.66
N PRO A 8 7.75 5.16 3.71
CA PRO A 8 6.85 4.14 3.19
C PRO A 8 6.25 3.43 4.40
N LEU A 9 4.93 3.52 4.58
CA LEU A 9 4.27 2.85 5.68
C LEU A 9 4.59 1.37 5.52
N SER A 10 5.24 0.78 6.54
CA SER A 10 5.46 -0.67 6.54
C SER A 10 4.13 -1.40 6.34
N PRO A 11 4.10 -2.64 5.82
CA PRO A 11 2.84 -3.35 5.61
C PRO A 11 1.96 -3.37 6.86
N ARG A 12 2.58 -3.49 8.05
CA ARG A 12 1.89 -3.36 9.36
C ARG A 12 1.41 -1.94 9.64
N GLY A 13 2.21 -0.92 9.33
CA GLY A 13 1.83 0.49 9.47
C GLY A 13 0.67 0.87 8.55
N LEU A 14 0.66 0.37 7.32
CA LEU A 14 -0.41 0.56 6.35
C LEU A 14 -1.72 -0.06 6.85
N ARG A 15 -1.66 -1.29 7.37
CA ARG A 15 -2.82 -1.93 8.00
C ARG A 15 -3.36 -1.11 9.18
N LYS A 16 -2.50 -0.73 10.12
CA LYS A 16 -2.91 0.11 11.27
C LYS A 16 -3.53 1.42 10.85
N PHE A 17 -2.97 2.06 9.82
CA PHE A 17 -3.53 3.29 9.25
C PHE A 17 -4.95 3.06 8.72
N ILE A 18 -5.16 2.05 7.87
CA ILE A 18 -6.49 1.73 7.35
C ILE A 18 -7.46 1.36 8.47
N ASP A 19 -7.02 0.55 9.44
CA ASP A 19 -7.86 0.14 10.56
C ASP A 19 -8.31 1.32 11.43
N SER A 20 -7.53 2.41 11.48
CA SER A 20 -7.86 3.65 12.19
C SER A 20 -8.84 4.56 11.45
N LEU A 21 -9.10 4.31 10.16
CA LEU A 21 -10.05 5.12 9.38
C LEU A 21 -11.51 4.76 9.71
N PRO A 22 -12.45 5.71 9.57
CA PRO A 22 -13.89 5.40 9.57
C PRO A 22 -14.28 4.46 8.42
N ALA A 23 -15.36 3.68 8.58
CA ALA A 23 -15.71 2.57 7.68
C ALA A 23 -15.90 3.00 6.21
N ASP A 24 -16.52 4.15 5.97
CA ASP A 24 -16.67 4.78 4.64
C ASP A 24 -15.32 5.07 3.98
N ARG A 25 -14.34 5.54 4.79
CA ARG A 25 -12.99 5.84 4.33
C ARG A 25 -12.10 4.60 4.21
N LYS A 26 -12.38 3.53 4.96
CA LYS A 26 -11.66 2.25 4.84
C LYS A 26 -11.81 1.67 3.45
N ALA A 27 -13.05 1.53 2.98
CA ALA A 27 -13.33 0.96 1.66
C ALA A 27 -12.64 1.76 0.55
N ALA A 28 -12.80 3.09 0.54
CA ALA A 28 -12.16 3.96 -0.45
C ALA A 28 -10.63 3.91 -0.40
N SER A 29 -10.04 3.80 0.80
CA SER A 29 -8.60 3.68 0.96
C SER A 29 -8.08 2.33 0.46
N ILE A 30 -8.76 1.23 0.80
CA ILE A 30 -8.45 -0.12 0.32
C ILE A 30 -8.49 -0.17 -1.20
N GLU A 31 -9.57 0.32 -1.82
CA GLU A 31 -9.71 0.38 -3.28
C GLU A 31 -8.58 1.18 -3.94
N ARG A 32 -8.23 2.34 -3.36
CA ARG A 32 -7.14 3.16 -3.86
C ARG A 32 -5.82 2.40 -3.82
N GLN A 33 -5.50 1.73 -2.71
CA GLN A 33 -4.24 1.00 -2.58
C GLN A 33 -4.19 -0.21 -3.53
N LEU A 34 -5.32 -0.91 -3.74
CA LEU A 34 -5.42 -1.99 -4.73
C LEU A 34 -5.12 -1.53 -6.16
N ARG A 35 -5.36 -0.26 -6.49
CA ARG A 35 -5.03 0.32 -7.81
C ARG A 35 -3.59 0.83 -7.91
N LEU A 36 -3.06 1.38 -6.81
CA LEU A 36 -1.73 2.03 -6.82
C LEU A 36 -0.59 1.04 -6.64
N LEU A 37 -0.72 0.08 -5.71
CA LEU A 37 0.37 -0.84 -5.38
C LEU A 37 0.83 -1.69 -6.58
N PRO A 38 -0.07 -2.28 -7.41
CA PRO A 38 0.36 -3.00 -8.61
C PRO A 38 1.12 -2.10 -9.60
N ARG A 39 0.64 -0.86 -9.81
CA ARG A 39 1.31 0.11 -10.69
C ARG A 39 2.71 0.45 -10.19
N TRP A 40 2.88 0.68 -8.88
CA TRP A 40 4.20 0.96 -8.31
C TRP A 40 5.14 -0.24 -8.41
N ILE A 41 4.62 -1.46 -8.32
CA ILE A 41 5.43 -2.68 -8.55
C ILE A 41 5.90 -2.72 -10.01
N GLU A 42 5.02 -2.51 -10.97
CA GLU A 42 5.35 -2.45 -12.41
C GLU A 42 6.36 -1.33 -12.70
N GLU A 43 6.15 -0.13 -12.13
CA GLU A 43 7.05 1.01 -12.26
C GLU A 43 8.45 0.72 -11.72
N GLU A 44 8.56 0.05 -10.56
CA GLU A 44 9.85 -0.33 -9.97
C GLU A 44 10.57 -1.39 -10.82
N HIS A 45 9.83 -2.37 -11.35
CA HIS A 45 10.35 -3.36 -12.29
C HIS A 45 10.87 -2.71 -13.58
N ALA A 46 10.22 -1.65 -14.04
CA ALA A 46 10.59 -0.93 -15.27
C ALA A 46 11.80 0.01 -15.10
N ARG A 47 12.33 0.20 -13.88
CA ARG A 47 13.50 1.06 -13.66
C ARG A 47 14.76 0.46 -14.25
N THR A 48 15.71 1.32 -14.60
CA THR A 48 17.06 0.91 -15.04
C THR A 48 17.78 0.05 -14.00
N HIS A 49 17.53 0.31 -12.72
CA HIS A 49 18.05 -0.48 -11.59
C HIS A 49 16.91 -0.84 -10.64
N PRO A 50 16.16 -1.92 -10.90
CA PRO A 50 15.06 -2.34 -10.05
C PRO A 50 15.56 -2.70 -8.65
N SER A 51 14.87 -2.24 -7.61
CA SER A 51 15.18 -2.64 -6.24
C SER A 51 14.27 -3.79 -5.79
N GLU A 52 14.82 -5.01 -5.70
CA GLU A 52 14.09 -6.18 -5.19
C GLU A 52 13.51 -5.94 -3.79
N LYS A 53 14.22 -5.18 -2.95
CA LYS A 53 13.75 -4.81 -1.62
C LYS A 53 12.49 -3.95 -1.67
N VAL A 54 12.42 -3.01 -2.62
CA VAL A 54 11.25 -2.14 -2.81
C VAL A 54 10.10 -2.94 -3.41
N ILE A 55 10.36 -3.75 -4.43
CA ILE A 55 9.37 -4.63 -5.05
C ILE A 55 8.72 -5.52 -3.99
N LYS A 56 9.53 -6.27 -3.23
CA LYS A 56 9.05 -7.15 -2.17
C LYS A 56 8.24 -6.41 -1.10
N HIS A 57 8.68 -5.19 -0.74
CA HIS A 57 7.95 -4.36 0.20
C HIS A 57 6.57 -3.95 -0.32
N LEU A 58 6.47 -3.57 -1.60
CA LEU A 58 5.21 -3.22 -2.25
C LEU A 58 4.28 -4.43 -2.39
N GLU A 59 4.82 -5.60 -2.72
CA GLU A 59 4.09 -6.87 -2.75
C GLU A 59 3.54 -7.24 -1.36
N ASP A 60 4.34 -7.10 -0.31
CA ASP A 60 3.89 -7.34 1.07
C ASP A 60 2.76 -6.38 1.46
N CYS A 61 2.85 -5.11 1.06
CA CYS A 61 1.77 -4.14 1.24
C CYS A 61 0.51 -4.57 0.47
N LEU A 62 0.63 -4.98 -0.80
CA LEU A 62 -0.50 -5.41 -1.61
C LEU A 62 -1.19 -6.64 -1.03
N LYS A 63 -0.40 -7.60 -0.51
CA LYS A 63 -0.92 -8.77 0.20
C LYS A 63 -1.73 -8.37 1.43
N GLN A 64 -1.25 -7.42 2.24
CA GLN A 64 -2.00 -6.92 3.41
C GLN A 64 -3.31 -6.24 2.99
N ILE A 65 -3.29 -5.40 1.96
CA ILE A 65 -4.49 -4.73 1.46
C ILE A 65 -5.52 -5.73 0.94
N ASN A 66 -5.09 -6.76 0.20
CA ASN A 66 -5.99 -7.83 -0.25
C ASN A 66 -6.64 -8.60 0.90
N LEU A 67 -5.90 -8.85 2.00
CA LEU A 67 -6.48 -9.47 3.20
C LEU A 67 -7.54 -8.57 3.84
N LEU A 68 -7.28 -7.26 3.93
CA LEU A 68 -8.25 -6.30 4.45
C LEU A 68 -9.49 -6.21 3.57
N ALA A 69 -9.32 -6.15 2.25
CA ALA A 69 -10.43 -6.14 1.29
C ALA A 69 -11.36 -7.34 1.49
N ARG A 70 -10.80 -8.54 1.65
CA ARG A 70 -11.56 -9.77 1.91
C ARG A 70 -12.26 -9.81 3.27
N SER A 71 -11.79 -9.03 4.24
CA SER A 71 -12.41 -8.95 5.57
C SER A 71 -13.52 -7.91 5.68
N VAL A 72 -13.60 -6.99 4.71
CA VAL A 72 -14.58 -5.89 4.66
C VAL A 72 -15.70 -6.19 3.65
N ALA A 73 -15.47 -7.10 2.69
CA ALA A 73 -16.46 -7.64 1.76
C ALA A 73 -17.31 -8.73 2.43
#